data_AF-A0A9W9I4V7-F1
#
_entry.id   AF-A0A9W9I4V7-F1
#
_cell.length_a   1.000
_cell.length_b   1.000
_cell.length_c   1.000
_cell.angle_alpha   90.00
_cell.angle_beta   90.00
_cell.angle_gamma   90.00
#
_symmetry.space_group_name_H-M   'P 1'
#
loop_
_entity.id
_entity.type
_entity.pdbx_description
1 polymer ?
#
loop_
_entity_poly.entity_id
_entity_poly.type
_entity_poly.pdbx_seq_one_letter_code
_entity_poly.pdbx_strand_id
1 'polypeptide(L)'
;MFATRQLPGNKINLAKEIKGKAVIVGTPAAFSPACSSTHVPGYINHPKLKEAGQVFVVSVNDPFVTQAWGISLDPQGKSGVRFLGDPTGKFTEALDLSFDSTAIFGNQRSKRYALLVEDGKVKEAFVEPDNTGVNVSTAEKVLG
;
A
#
# COMPACT_ATOMS: atom_id res chain seq x y z
N MET A 1 9.61 1.59 7.61
CA MET A 1 8.50 2.37 7.04
C MET A 1 8.19 3.55 7.93
N PHE A 2 7.54 4.58 7.40
CA PHE A 2 7.17 5.81 8.12
C PHE A 2 5.67 6.10 8.02
N ALA A 3 5.09 6.60 9.12
CA ALA A 3 3.70 7.05 9.19
C ALA A 3 3.51 8.39 8.46
N THR A 4 2.39 8.55 7.75
CA THR A 4 2.06 9.82 7.07
C THR A 4 1.13 10.73 7.87
N ARG A 5 0.43 10.27 8.92
CA ARG A 5 -0.47 11.14 9.73
C ARG A 5 0.19 11.75 10.98
N GLN A 6 1.46 11.46 11.22
CA GLN A 6 2.28 12.07 12.26
C GLN A 6 3.58 12.58 11.61
N LEU A 7 4.27 13.50 12.28
CA LEU A 7 5.47 14.18 11.77
C LEU A 7 6.39 13.22 10.99
N PRO A 8 6.93 13.65 9.84
CA PRO A 8 7.87 12.86 9.06
C PRO A 8 9.09 12.51 9.93
N GLY A 9 9.19 11.23 10.30
CA GLY A 9 10.18 10.74 11.29
C GLY A 9 9.68 9.58 12.15
N ASN A 10 8.36 9.43 12.30
CA ASN A 10 7.79 8.32 13.08
C ASN A 10 7.90 7.00 12.32
N LYS A 11 8.89 6.19 12.72
CA LYS A 11 9.10 4.83 12.24
C LYS A 11 7.94 3.94 12.66
N ILE A 12 7.37 3.24 11.70
CA ILE A 12 6.34 2.22 11.91
C ILE A 12 6.96 0.83 11.72
N ASN A 13 6.59 -0.07 12.62
CA ASN A 13 6.72 -1.50 12.45
C ASN A 13 5.32 -2.10 12.22
N LEU A 14 4.99 -2.42 10.97
CA LEU A 14 3.66 -2.92 10.59
C LEU A 14 3.26 -4.18 11.38
N ALA A 15 4.19 -5.09 11.64
CA ALA A 15 3.90 -6.30 12.41
C ALA A 15 3.44 -6.00 13.85
N LYS A 16 3.88 -4.87 14.44
CA LYS A 16 3.42 -4.42 15.77
C LYS A 16 2.11 -3.64 15.71
N GLU A 17 1.89 -2.89 14.63
CA GLU A 17 0.69 -2.07 14.40
C GLU A 17 -0.56 -2.90 14.07
N ILE A 18 -0.38 -3.99 13.35
CA ILE A 18 -1.49 -4.86 12.94
C ILE A 18 -2.04 -5.58 14.17
N LYS A 19 -3.32 -5.34 14.47
CA LYS A 19 -4.10 -6.00 15.52
C LYS A 19 -5.27 -6.71 14.85
N GLY A 20 -5.23 -8.04 14.79
CA GLY A 20 -6.22 -8.83 14.06
C GLY A 20 -6.03 -8.74 12.54
N LYS A 21 -7.11 -8.43 11.82
CA LYS A 21 -7.15 -8.40 10.34
C LYS A 21 -6.61 -7.10 9.77
N ALA A 22 -5.83 -7.21 8.71
CA ALA A 22 -5.36 -6.08 7.94
C ALA A 22 -5.21 -6.42 6.45
N VAL A 23 -5.24 -5.38 5.62
CA VAL A 23 -4.91 -5.44 4.20
C VAL A 23 -3.72 -4.52 3.93
N ILE A 24 -2.65 -5.07 3.35
CA ILE A 24 -1.50 -4.28 2.91
C ILE A 24 -1.53 -4.19 1.38
N VAL A 25 -1.74 -2.99 0.86
CA VAL A 25 -1.78 -2.68 -0.57
C VAL A 25 -0.44 -2.09 -0.99
N GLY A 26 0.32 -2.82 -1.79
CA GLY A 26 1.59 -2.37 -2.36
C GLY A 26 1.40 -1.71 -3.72
N THR A 27 2.09 -0.59 -3.93
CA THR A 27 1.95 0.20 -5.17
C THR A 27 3.32 0.53 -5.78
N PRO A 28 3.46 0.49 -7.12
CA PRO A 28 4.73 0.85 -7.78
C PRO A 28 5.17 2.30 -7.56
N ALA A 29 4.23 3.24 -7.59
CA ALA A 29 4.55 4.65 -7.43
C ALA A 29 3.32 5.45 -6.98
N ALA A 30 3.52 6.25 -5.92
CA ALA A 30 2.60 7.34 -5.59
C ALA A 30 2.41 8.28 -6.79
N PHE A 31 1.20 8.82 -6.96
CA PHE A 31 0.78 9.68 -8.07
C PHE A 31 0.78 9.07 -9.49
N SER A 32 1.23 7.82 -9.68
CA SER A 32 1.12 7.19 -11.01
C SER A 32 -0.35 6.92 -11.39
N PRO A 33 -0.70 6.89 -12.69
CA PRO A 33 -2.10 6.84 -13.15
C PRO A 33 -2.89 5.67 -12.56
N ALA A 34 -2.44 4.44 -12.78
CA ALA A 34 -3.14 3.24 -12.33
C ALA A 34 -3.33 3.17 -10.79
N CYS A 35 -2.31 3.62 -10.04
CA CYS A 35 -2.37 3.68 -8.59
C CYS A 35 -3.40 4.70 -8.09
N SER A 36 -3.50 5.85 -8.78
CA SER A 36 -4.26 7.02 -8.34
C SER A 36 -5.69 7.07 -8.90
N SER A 37 -5.97 6.41 -10.02
CA SER A 37 -7.31 6.38 -10.65
C SER A 37 -8.13 5.17 -10.24
N THR A 38 -7.48 4.03 -10.00
CA THR A 38 -8.19 2.74 -9.95
C THR A 38 -7.82 1.94 -8.71
N HIS A 39 -6.53 1.65 -8.50
CA HIS A 39 -6.13 0.67 -7.48
C HIS A 39 -6.44 1.14 -6.06
N VAL A 40 -5.85 2.24 -5.59
CA VAL A 40 -6.07 2.74 -4.23
C VAL A 40 -7.48 3.32 -4.03
N PRO A 41 -8.05 4.11 -4.96
CA PRO A 41 -9.44 4.56 -4.83
C PRO A 41 -10.44 3.40 -4.75
N GLY A 42 -10.15 2.26 -5.41
CA GLY A 42 -10.96 1.06 -5.30
C GLY A 42 -11.09 0.56 -3.85
N TYR A 43 -9.99 0.59 -3.08
CA TYR A 43 -10.03 0.25 -1.65
C TYR A 43 -10.76 1.32 -0.83
N ILE A 44 -10.42 2.60 -1.04
CA ILE A 44 -11.01 3.74 -0.29
C ILE A 44 -12.54 3.74 -0.37
N ASN A 45 -13.08 3.43 -1.55
CA ASN A 45 -14.50 3.48 -1.84
C ASN A 45 -15.22 2.14 -1.68
N HIS A 46 -14.52 1.07 -1.31
CA HIS A 46 -15.11 -0.26 -1.22
C HIS A 46 -16.13 -0.34 -0.07
N PRO A 47 -17.35 -0.87 -0.30
CA PRO A 47 -18.37 -0.96 0.76
C PRO A 47 -17.92 -1.81 1.96
N LYS A 48 -17.09 -2.84 1.72
CA LYS A 48 -16.54 -3.73 2.75
C LYS A 48 -15.26 -3.23 3.41
N LEU A 49 -14.78 -2.02 3.09
CA LEU A 49 -13.52 -1.49 3.65
C LEU A 49 -13.49 -1.54 5.18
N LYS A 50 -14.61 -1.21 5.84
CA LYS A 50 -14.71 -1.22 7.30
C LYS A 50 -14.64 -2.63 7.92
N GLU A 51 -15.05 -3.65 7.17
CA GLU A 51 -15.02 -5.06 7.61
C GLU A 51 -13.66 -5.71 7.36
N ALA A 52 -12.86 -5.13 6.44
CA ALA A 52 -11.54 -5.62 6.08
C ALA A 52 -10.48 -5.48 7.20
N GLY A 53 -10.78 -4.69 8.24
CA GLY A 53 -9.84 -4.35 9.30
C GLY A 53 -8.94 -3.17 8.94
N GLN A 54 -7.68 -3.19 9.37
CA GLN A 54 -6.75 -2.08 9.11
C GLN A 54 -6.25 -2.12 7.67
N VAL A 55 -6.35 -1.02 6.92
CA VAL A 55 -5.83 -0.95 5.55
C VAL A 55 -4.63 -0.02 5.46
N PHE A 56 -3.55 -0.54 4.89
CA PHE A 56 -2.28 0.16 4.71
C PHE A 56 -1.92 0.23 3.23
N VAL A 57 -1.65 1.42 2.72
CA VAL A 57 -1.07 1.63 1.40
C VAL A 57 0.43 1.84 1.56
N VAL A 58 1.22 1.08 0.82
CA VAL A 58 2.68 1.10 0.86
C VAL A 58 3.21 1.51 -0.50
N SER A 59 4.13 2.46 -0.53
CA SER A 59 4.88 2.83 -1.73
C SER A 59 6.35 3.03 -1.40
N VAL A 60 7.23 2.63 -2.32
CA VAL A 60 8.66 2.94 -2.26
C VAL A 60 8.85 4.40 -2.69
N ASN A 61 8.44 5.29 -1.79
CA ASN A 61 8.58 6.74 -1.85
C ASN A 61 8.87 7.22 -0.42
N ASP A 62 9.37 8.45 -0.29
CA ASP A 62 9.53 9.08 1.01
C ASP A 62 8.17 9.38 1.68
N PRO A 63 8.18 9.58 3.01
CA PRO A 63 6.96 9.89 3.76
C PRO A 63 6.26 11.19 3.32
N PHE A 64 6.98 12.17 2.77
CA PHE A 64 6.39 13.45 2.36
C PHE A 64 5.53 13.26 1.11
N VAL A 65 6.07 12.56 0.10
CA VAL A 65 5.35 12.22 -1.13
C VAL A 65 4.16 11.31 -0.84
N THR A 66 4.34 10.27 -0.03
CA THR A 66 3.25 9.35 0.31
C THR A 66 2.16 10.01 1.16
N GLN A 67 2.50 10.98 2.03
CA GLN A 67 1.54 11.78 2.76
C GLN A 67 0.71 12.66 1.82
N ALA A 68 1.38 13.44 0.96
CA ALA A 68 0.71 14.31 0.01
C ALA A 68 -0.25 13.52 -0.90
N TRP A 69 0.18 12.35 -1.36
CA TRP A 69 -0.65 11.46 -2.17
C TRP A 69 -1.86 10.91 -1.41
N GLY A 70 -1.66 10.49 -0.15
CA GLY A 70 -2.76 10.06 0.70
C GLY A 70 -3.81 11.15 0.91
N ILE A 71 -3.37 12.39 1.13
CA ILE A 71 -4.26 13.56 1.25
C ILE A 71 -5.00 13.84 -0.06
N SER A 72 -4.35 13.68 -1.21
CA SER A 72 -5.02 13.91 -2.49
C SER A 72 -6.10 12.86 -2.80
N LEU A 73 -5.96 11.64 -2.27
CA LEU A 73 -6.92 10.54 -2.49
C LEU A 73 -8.01 10.46 -1.41
N ASP A 74 -7.70 10.81 -0.16
CA ASP A 74 -8.65 10.85 0.97
C ASP A 74 -8.47 12.15 1.75
N PRO A 75 -8.90 13.31 1.19
CA PRO A 75 -8.62 14.63 1.76
C PRO A 75 -9.24 14.86 3.13
N GLN A 76 -10.33 14.16 3.43
CA GLN A 76 -11.00 14.23 4.73
C GLN A 76 -10.49 13.15 5.70
N GLY A 77 -9.65 12.23 5.24
CA GLY A 77 -9.11 11.13 6.03
C GLY A 77 -10.15 10.14 6.54
N LYS A 78 -11.35 10.10 5.93
CA LYS A 78 -12.53 9.39 6.43
C LYS A 78 -12.50 7.89 6.16
N SER A 79 -11.70 7.44 5.19
CA SER A 79 -11.57 6.03 4.87
C SER A 79 -10.89 5.22 5.97
N GLY A 80 -10.08 5.88 6.81
CA GLY A 80 -9.21 5.21 7.78
C GLY A 80 -7.96 4.55 7.16
N VAL A 81 -7.80 4.60 5.84
CA VAL A 81 -6.62 4.07 5.14
C VAL A 81 -5.37 4.85 5.55
N ARG A 82 -4.30 4.11 5.88
CA ARG A 82 -3.00 4.67 6.26
C ARG A 82 -2.01 4.52 5.12
N PHE A 83 -1.48 5.64 4.65
CA PHE A 83 -0.43 5.67 3.63
C PHE A 83 0.94 5.62 4.31
N LEU A 84 1.86 4.81 3.81
CA LEU A 84 3.17 4.56 4.40
C LEU A 84 4.26 4.68 3.33
N GLY A 85 5.28 5.46 3.63
CA GLY A 85 6.51 5.51 2.84
C GLY A 85 7.47 4.39 3.23
N ASP A 86 7.98 3.67 2.23
CA ASP A 86 9.12 2.75 2.33
C ASP A 86 10.30 3.32 1.54
N PRO A 87 10.91 4.43 1.98
CA PRO A 87 11.87 5.20 1.18
C PRO A 87 13.09 4.39 0.72
N THR A 88 13.51 3.39 1.51
CA THR A 88 14.67 2.57 1.20
C THR A 88 14.30 1.26 0.52
N GLY A 89 13.01 0.98 0.26
CA GLY A 89 12.54 -0.30 -0.28
C GLY A 89 12.68 -1.51 0.64
N LYS A 90 13.25 -1.36 1.84
CA LYS A 90 13.63 -2.50 2.71
C LYS A 90 12.45 -3.34 3.17
N PHE A 91 11.29 -2.74 3.40
CA PHE A 91 10.10 -3.53 3.74
C PHE A 91 9.64 -4.35 2.53
N THR A 92 9.62 -3.70 1.37
CA THR A 92 9.22 -4.29 0.10
C THR A 92 10.15 -5.45 -0.30
N GLU A 93 11.47 -5.25 -0.17
CA GLU A 93 12.51 -6.26 -0.40
C GLU A 93 12.39 -7.44 0.57
N ALA A 94 12.13 -7.18 1.86
CA ALA A 94 11.98 -8.23 2.86
C ALA A 94 10.78 -9.17 2.60
N LEU A 95 9.84 -8.75 1.75
CA LEU A 95 8.70 -9.56 1.31
C LEU A 95 8.92 -10.20 -0.06
N ASP A 96 10.08 -10.00 -0.71
CA ASP A 96 10.35 -10.40 -2.09
C ASP A 96 9.36 -9.76 -3.12
N LEU A 97 8.90 -8.56 -2.78
CA LEU A 97 7.94 -7.79 -3.58
C LEU A 97 8.58 -6.58 -4.26
N SER A 98 9.91 -6.49 -4.31
CA SER A 98 10.61 -5.50 -5.13
C SER A 98 10.75 -6.00 -6.57
N PHE A 99 10.87 -5.08 -7.53
CA PHE A 99 11.25 -5.40 -8.90
C PHE A 99 12.16 -4.31 -9.48
N ASP A 100 12.97 -4.69 -10.48
CA ASP A 100 13.77 -3.70 -11.20
C ASP A 100 12.87 -2.85 -12.09
N SER A 101 12.74 -1.60 -11.69
CA SER A 101 11.94 -0.59 -12.36
C SER A 101 12.74 0.67 -12.66
N THR A 102 14.07 0.56 -12.60
CA THR A 102 14.99 1.69 -12.66
C THR A 102 14.79 2.51 -13.94
N ALA A 103 14.55 1.84 -15.07
CA ALA A 103 14.31 2.48 -16.35
C ALA A 103 13.06 3.39 -16.40
N ILE A 104 12.08 3.16 -15.51
CA ILE A 104 10.80 3.88 -15.51
C ILE A 104 10.71 4.84 -14.32
N PHE A 105 11.16 4.41 -13.13
CA PHE A 105 10.97 5.15 -11.87
C PHE A 105 12.27 5.66 -11.24
N GLY A 106 13.43 5.40 -11.86
CA GLY A 106 14.76 5.85 -11.39
C GLY A 106 15.38 4.99 -10.29
N ASN A 107 14.64 4.04 -9.72
CA ASN A 107 15.09 3.08 -8.71
C ASN A 107 14.21 1.83 -8.72
N GLN A 108 14.58 0.81 -7.94
CA GLN A 108 13.68 -0.33 -7.67
C GLN A 108 12.44 0.11 -6.90
N ARG A 109 11.29 -0.45 -7.26
CA ARG A 109 9.99 -0.14 -6.65
C ARG A 109 9.28 -1.40 -6.21
N SER A 110 8.15 -1.20 -5.52
CA SER A 110 7.25 -2.28 -5.14
C SER A 110 6.49 -2.80 -6.34
N LYS A 111 6.41 -4.12 -6.49
CA LYS A 111 5.36 -4.76 -7.28
C LYS A 111 4.00 -4.25 -6.79
N ARG A 112 2.99 -4.28 -7.64
CA ARG A 112 1.62 -4.08 -7.22
C ARG A 112 1.10 -5.36 -6.59
N TYR A 113 0.54 -5.24 -5.40
CA TYR A 113 -0.02 -6.38 -4.69
C TYR A 113 -1.08 -5.97 -3.67
N ALA A 114 -1.79 -6.95 -3.15
CA ALA A 114 -2.52 -6.87 -1.89
C ALA A 114 -2.20 -8.10 -1.03
N LEU A 115 -1.99 -7.90 0.27
CA LEU A 115 -1.78 -8.99 1.24
C LEU A 115 -2.91 -8.95 2.25
N LEU A 116 -3.60 -10.08 2.43
CA LEU A 116 -4.48 -10.31 3.56
C LEU A 116 -3.63 -10.79 4.73
N VAL A 117 -3.66 -10.04 5.83
CA VAL A 117 -2.87 -10.30 7.03
C VAL A 117 -3.81 -10.55 8.19
N GLU A 118 -3.52 -11.59 8.97
CA GLU A 118 -4.22 -11.89 10.21
C GLU A 118 -3.18 -12.23 11.28
N ASP A 119 -3.26 -11.55 12.42
CA ASP A 119 -2.34 -11.72 13.56
C ASP A 119 -0.86 -11.61 13.16
N GLY A 120 -0.57 -10.63 12.30
CA GLY A 120 0.78 -10.33 11.83
C GLY A 120 1.35 -11.33 10.82
N LYS A 121 0.55 -12.28 10.34
CA LYS A 121 0.95 -13.27 9.31
C LYS A 121 0.17 -13.06 8.02
N VAL A 122 0.86 -13.14 6.88
CA VAL A 122 0.20 -13.15 5.57
C VAL A 122 -0.59 -14.46 5.44
N LYS A 123 -1.89 -14.33 5.20
CA LYS A 123 -2.81 -15.44 4.93
C LYS A 123 -2.97 -15.69 3.45
N GLU A 124 -3.02 -14.61 2.67
CA GLU A 124 -3.18 -14.66 1.23
C GLU A 124 -2.45 -13.49 0.58
N ALA A 125 -1.92 -13.74 -0.62
CA ALA A 125 -1.14 -12.77 -1.38
C ALA A 125 -1.66 -12.68 -2.81
N PHE A 126 -2.03 -11.47 -3.22
CA PHE A 126 -2.52 -11.14 -4.56
C PHE A 126 -1.46 -10.29 -5.25
N VAL A 127 -0.46 -10.94 -5.83
CA VAL A 127 0.67 -10.26 -6.49
C VAL A 127 0.45 -10.22 -8.00
N GLU A 128 0.55 -9.05 -8.60
CA GLU A 128 0.35 -8.91 -10.05
C GLU A 128 1.49 -9.62 -10.80
N PRO A 129 1.17 -10.50 -11.77
CA PRO A 129 2.16 -11.36 -12.43
C PRO A 129 3.15 -10.57 -13.30
N ASP A 130 2.77 -9.39 -13.76
CA ASP A 130 3.58 -8.45 -14.54
C ASP A 130 4.18 -7.33 -13.68
N ASN A 131 4.15 -7.49 -12.36
CA ASN A 131 4.58 -6.53 -11.34
C ASN A 131 3.76 -5.24 -11.23
N THR A 132 2.98 -4.83 -12.23
CA THR A 132 2.44 -3.46 -12.29
C THR A 132 0.99 -3.32 -12.76
N GLY A 133 0.42 -4.36 -13.39
CA GLY A 133 -0.95 -4.45 -13.84
C GLY A 133 -1.96 -4.26 -12.71
N VAL A 134 -3.24 -4.09 -13.02
CA VAL A 134 -4.30 -3.88 -12.02
C VAL A 134 -5.38 -4.92 -12.26
N ASN A 135 -5.25 -6.08 -11.61
CA ASN A 135 -6.15 -7.20 -11.82
C ASN A 135 -6.36 -8.01 -10.55
N VAL A 136 -5.37 -8.82 -10.14
CA VAL A 136 -5.52 -9.73 -8.99
C VAL A 136 -5.56 -8.98 -7.66
N SER A 137 -4.90 -7.82 -7.58
CA SER A 137 -4.76 -7.01 -6.36
C SER A 137 -5.85 -5.94 -6.19
N THR A 138 -6.91 -5.97 -7.00
CA THR A 138 -8.03 -5.02 -6.92
C THR A 138 -8.86 -5.24 -5.66
N ALA A 139 -9.47 -4.16 -5.14
CA ALA A 139 -10.30 -4.23 -3.94
C ALA A 139 -11.45 -5.25 -4.08
N GLU A 140 -12.10 -5.28 -5.24
CA GLU A 140 -13.16 -6.26 -5.56
C GLU A 140 -12.69 -7.70 -5.35
N LYS A 141 -11.54 -8.09 -5.92
CA LYS A 141 -11.05 -9.46 -5.80
C LYS A 141 -10.58 -9.81 -4.39
N VAL A 142 -10.12 -8.82 -3.64
CA VAL A 142 -9.50 -9.01 -2.32
C VAL A 142 -10.54 -8.94 -1.20
N LEU A 143 -11.58 -8.12 -1.34
CA LEU A 143 -12.60 -7.87 -0.32
C LEU A 143 -13.96 -8.53 -0.63
N GLY A 144 -14.19 -8.95 -1.87
CA GLY A 144 -15.47 -9.47 -2.34
C GLY A 144 -16.43 -8.33 -2.63
#